data_AF-A0A950B328-F1
#
_entry.id   AF-A0A950B328-F1
#
_cell.length_a   1.000
_cell.length_b   1.000
_cell.length_c   1.000
_cell.angle_alpha   90.00
_cell.angle_beta   90.00
_cell.angle_gamma   90.00
#
_symmetry.space_group_name_H-M   'P 1'
#
loop_
_entity.id
_entity.type
_entity.pdbx_description
1 polymer ?
#
loop_
_entity_poly.entity_id
_entity_poly.type
_entity_poly.pdbx_seq_one_letter_code
_entity_poly.pdbx_strand_id
1 'polypeptide(L)' 'QRLGLELDQAEVGGASDGNTTSQYTATLDGLGAVGDGAHADHEHVLISRMVERCALLVLLLLAPLTRDGRDAG' A
#
# COMPACT_ATOMS: atom_id res chain seq x y z
N GLN A 1 -8.60 5.84 -14.58
CA GLN A 1 -7.39 6.69 -14.76
C GLN A 1 -6.16 5.84 -14.46
N ARG A 2 -4.99 6.17 -15.01
CA ARG A 2 -3.70 5.50 -14.70
C ARG A 2 -2.74 6.55 -14.13
N LEU A 3 -2.01 6.19 -13.08
CA LEU A 3 -1.08 7.11 -12.40
C LEU A 3 0.34 7.10 -12.99
N GLY A 4 0.68 6.15 -13.86
CA GLY A 4 2.03 6.05 -14.42
C GLY A 4 3.10 5.64 -13.40
N LEU A 5 2.69 4.99 -12.31
CA LEU A 5 3.61 4.46 -11.29
C LEU A 5 4.26 3.18 -11.80
N GLU A 6 5.56 3.08 -11.62
CA GLU A 6 6.28 1.81 -11.69
C GLU A 6 6.18 1.11 -10.34
N LEU A 7 5.90 -0.18 -10.36
CA LEU A 7 5.74 -1.00 -9.16
C LEU A 7 6.89 -1.99 -9.11
N ASP A 8 7.67 -1.89 -8.05
CA ASP A 8 8.77 -2.81 -7.76
C ASP A 8 8.51 -3.55 -6.44
N GLN A 9 9.19 -4.69 -6.28
CA GLN A 9 9.18 -5.43 -5.03
C GLN A 9 10.36 -5.00 -4.16
N ALA A 10 10.09 -4.76 -2.89
CA ALA A 10 11.11 -4.53 -1.88
C ALA A 10 10.79 -5.40 -0.66
N GLU A 11 11.82 -5.99 -0.07
CA GLU A 11 11.74 -6.59 1.26
C GLU A 11 12.32 -5.58 2.25
N VAL A 12 11.52 -5.18 3.23
CA VAL A 12 11.92 -4.30 4.31
C VAL A 12 11.92 -5.12 5.61
N GLY A 13 12.95 -4.94 6.42
CA GLY A 13 12.98 -5.53 7.76
C GLY A 13 11.92 -4.89 8.65
N GLY A 14 11.20 -5.70 9.43
CA GLY A 14 10.18 -5.22 10.36
C GLY A 14 8.95 -6.12 10.40
N ALA A 15 7.96 -5.71 11.19
CA ALA A 15 6.64 -6.32 11.23
C ALA A 15 5.60 -5.24 10.94
N SER A 16 4.56 -5.60 10.21
CA SER A 16 3.42 -4.74 9.90
C SER A 16 2.11 -5.44 10.29
N ASP A 17 1.02 -4.69 10.39
CA ASP A 17 -0.31 -5.25 10.68
C ASP A 17 -0.74 -6.26 9.61
N GLY A 18 -0.23 -6.09 8.39
CA GLY A 18 -0.33 -7.02 7.28
C GLY A 18 0.20 -8.41 7.62
N ASN A 19 1.31 -8.55 8.35
CA ASN A 19 1.84 -9.87 8.73
C ASN A 19 0.87 -10.66 9.61
N THR A 20 0.08 -9.98 10.43
CA THR A 20 -0.92 -10.61 11.29
C THR A 20 -2.22 -10.86 10.52
N THR A 21 -2.72 -9.84 9.84
CA THR A 21 -4.05 -9.89 9.18
C THR A 21 -4.05 -10.76 7.92
N SER A 22 -2.92 -10.88 7.22
CA SER A 22 -2.79 -11.69 5.99
C SER A 22 -3.07 -13.17 6.21
N GLN A 23 -2.96 -13.65 7.45
CA GLN A 23 -3.30 -15.03 7.82
C GLN A 23 -4.81 -15.31 7.77
N TYR A 24 -5.63 -14.26 7.83
CA TYR A 24 -7.09 -14.35 7.92
C TYR A 24 -7.81 -13.84 6.68
N THR A 25 -7.22 -12.87 5.97
CA THR A 25 -7.78 -12.32 4.74
C THR A 25 -6.67 -11.75 3.85
N ALA A 26 -6.91 -11.61 2.56
CA ALA A 26 -5.97 -10.92 1.68
C ALA A 26 -5.83 -9.45 2.14
N THR A 27 -4.68 -9.11 2.71
CA THR A 27 -4.38 -7.76 3.19
C THR A 27 -3.36 -7.09 2.28
N LEU A 28 -3.71 -5.90 1.79
CA LEU A 28 -2.75 -4.95 1.27
C LEU A 28 -2.41 -3.97 2.39
N ASP A 29 -1.12 -3.85 2.71
CA ASP A 29 -0.58 -3.00 3.78
C ASP A 29 0.57 -2.12 3.24
N GLY A 30 1.06 -1.18 4.03
CA GLY A 30 2.20 -0.33 3.68
C GLY A 30 1.86 0.83 2.74
N LEU A 31 0.58 1.22 2.64
CA LEU A 31 0.13 2.39 1.86
C LEU A 31 0.31 3.72 2.61
N GLY A 32 1.05 3.73 3.72
CA GLY A 32 1.26 4.87 4.59
C GLY A 32 2.09 6.01 3.98
N ALA A 33 2.51 6.93 4.84
CA ALA A 33 3.22 8.13 4.42
C ALA A 33 4.58 7.81 3.79
N VAL A 34 5.00 8.66 2.84
CA VAL A 34 6.35 8.64 2.29
C VAL A 34 7.17 9.67 3.05
N GLY A 35 8.28 9.25 3.62
CA GLY A 35 9.09 10.04 4.55
C GLY A 35 10.30 9.26 5.04
N ASP A 36 10.94 9.76 6.09
CA ASP A 36 12.12 9.13 6.69
C ASP A 36 12.17 9.38 8.20
N GLY A 37 13.02 8.64 8.90
CA GLY A 37 13.29 8.81 10.32
C GLY A 37 12.16 8.35 11.23
N ALA A 38 11.35 7.36 10.82
CA ALA A 38 10.29 6.82 11.66
C ALA A 38 10.83 6.46 13.06
N HIS A 39 10.21 7.01 14.11
CA HIS A 39 10.63 6.90 15.51
C HIS A 39 11.95 7.61 15.87
N ALA A 40 12.34 8.64 15.13
CA ALA A 40 13.53 9.45 15.42
C ALA A 40 13.21 10.96 15.43
N ASP A 41 14.10 11.78 16.00
CA ASP A 41 13.90 13.25 16.10
C ASP A 41 13.77 13.94 14.73
N HIS A 42 14.24 13.30 13.66
CA HIS A 42 14.16 13.79 12.28
C HIS A 42 13.02 13.13 11.48
N GLU A 43 12.05 12.52 12.17
CA GLU A 43 10.84 11.98 11.58
C GLU A 43 10.10 13.04 10.77
N HIS A 44 9.85 12.75 9.50
CA HIS A 44 9.11 13.67 8.63
C HIS A 44 8.42 12.94 7.48
N VAL A 45 7.49 13.63 6.83
CA VAL A 45 6.78 13.16 5.63
C VAL A 45 6.94 14.15 4.48
N LEU A 46 6.98 13.63 3.26
CA LEU A 46 7.06 14.42 2.03
C LEU A 46 5.65 14.74 1.53
N ILE A 47 5.15 15.93 1.85
CA ILE A 47 3.78 16.37 1.48
C ILE A 47 3.51 16.24 -0.03
N SER A 48 4.50 16.56 -0.87
CA SER A 48 4.38 16.44 -2.33
C SER A 48 4.10 15.00 -2.80
N ARG A 49 4.55 13.99 -2.05
CA ARG A 49 4.32 12.56 -2.36
C ARG A 49 2.98 12.05 -1.83
N MET A 50 2.39 12.72 -0.84
CA MET A 50 1.12 12.30 -0.26
C MET A 50 -0.06 12.46 -1.23
N VAL A 51 0.00 13.43 -2.16
CA VAL A 51 -1.03 13.60 -3.20
C VAL A 51 -1.15 12.35 -4.08
N GLU A 52 0.00 11.82 -4.52
CA GLU A 52 0.07 10.59 -5.32
C GLU A 52 -0.43 9.36 -4.53
N ARG A 53 -0.06 9.25 -3.24
CA ARG A 53 -0.56 8.19 -2.35
C ARG A 53 -2.08 8.24 -2.17
N CYS A 54 -2.65 9.43 -1.98
CA CYS A 54 -4.09 9.61 -1.88
C CYS A 54 -4.79 9.21 -3.18
N ALA A 55 -4.26 9.62 -4.34
CA ALA A 55 -4.82 9.24 -5.63
C ALA A 55 -4.78 7.72 -5.83
N LEU A 56 -3.69 7.05 -5.45
CA LEU A 56 -3.57 5.59 -5.51
C LEU A 56 -4.63 4.91 -4.62
N LEU A 57 -4.76 5.34 -3.36
CA LEU A 57 -5.74 4.78 -2.44
C LEU A 57 -7.18 4.94 -2.96
N VAL A 58 -7.52 6.12 -3.49
CA VAL A 58 -8.84 6.36 -4.10
C VAL A 58 -9.08 5.42 -5.27
N LEU A 59 -8.08 5.22 -6.15
CA LEU A 59 -8.23 4.31 -7.29
C LEU A 59 -8.37 2.85 -6.84
N LEU A 60 -7.70 2.43 -5.77
CA LEU A 60 -7.87 1.09 -5.19
C LEU A 60 -9.27 0.87 -4.62
N LEU A 61 -9.80 1.87 -3.90
CA LEU A 61 -11.16 1.80 -3.34
C LEU A 61 -12.26 1.80 -4.41
N LEU A 62 -12.03 2.52 -5.52
CA LEU A 62 -12.96 2.60 -6.63
C LEU A 62 -12.76 1.48 -7.67
N ALA A 63 -11.70 0.68 -7.54
CA ALA A 63 -11.46 -0.42 -8.46
C ALA A 63 -12.59 -1.44 -8.32
N PRO A 64 -13.17 -1.91 -9.44
CA PRO A 64 -14.16 -2.98 -9.38
C PRO A 64 -13.53 -4.23 -8.79
N LEU A 65 -14.26 -4.92 -7.91
CA LEU A 65 -13.85 -6.23 -7.42
C LEU A 65 -13.90 -7.22 -8.59
N THR A 66 -12.76 -7.50 -9.20
CA THR A 66 -12.63 -8.56 -10.20
C THR A 66 -12.53 -9.88 -9.48
N ARG A 67 -13.54 -10.75 -9.63
CA ARG A 67 -13.43 -12.16 -9.25
C ARG A 67 -12.65 -12.90 -10.33
N ASP A 68 -11.35 -13.07 -10.14
CA ASP A 68 -10.60 -14.03 -10.94
C ASP A 68 -10.83 -15.45 -10.40
N GLY A 69 -11.79 -16.15 -11.02
CA GLY A 69 -11.59 -17.49 -11.60
C GLY A 69 -11.07 -18.64 -10.74
N ARG A 70 -11.39 -18.74 -9.45
CA ARG A 70 -11.18 -19.97 -8.64
C ARG A 70 -12.45 -20.74 -8.24
N ASP A 71 -13.58 -20.40 -8.88
CA ASP A 71 -14.86 -21.12 -8.72
C ASP A 71 -15.14 -22.07 -9.91
N ALA A 72 -14.16 -22.35 -10.76
CA ALA A 72 -14.22 -23.41 -11.77
C ALA A 72 -13.50 -24.67 -11.24
N GLY A 73 -14.19 -25.38 -10.36
CA GLY A 73 -13.82 -26.70 -9.83
C GLY A 73 -15.07 -27.43 -9.37
#